data_AF-A0A6I6JY87-F1
#
_entry.id   AF-A0A6I6JY87-F1
#
_cell.length_a   1.000
_cell.length_b   1.000
_cell.length_c   1.000
_cell.angle_alpha   90.00
_cell.angle_beta   90.00
_cell.angle_gamma   90.00
#
_symmetry.space_group_name_H-M   'P 1'
#
loop_
_entity.id
_entity.type
_entity.pdbx_description
1 polymer ?
#
loop_
_entity_poly.entity_id
_entity_poly.type
_entity_poly.pdbx_seq_one_letter_code
_entity_poly.pdbx_strand_id
1 'polypeptide(L)'
;MKHILFSILFMIIYSWSFGQSSIRYTPTGDSVNVEHFPETFSLPIRLAADTLWVDSIIIPYEWYSAEIIGSCTNTYNCHGYAWHLSDGGDTVRILSDYDAAKYYTDGINGGRATYKRVNSPVKYGKVNYYGASHSGIVDSINTSKVISKWGSGPLVRHNPYECEFGEYTTNLEYYELIIDSLPTSVAKGCATDVTTLDINNATYNWADINSYVCASGNTYTGEVTGLNTTPGVAKGKVKVEITSPYSNTTVKGIKELSVTAQPTGPTILESTTKVCSGGTSFTLNNVSAGNTVTWTSSSNINIPNPHINPCTFYSTGNGSGWIKASVSTGCAQDMFPDVQKSVWSGVPVISYISGPTSTPNNQWATYNTEPYNSLMTYSDSDYHWTLNPLNGNSLHNYGHTLDIAFYNSGNYQLVVYAENTCGTGHMLVRL
;
A
#
# COMPACT_ATOMS: atom_id res chain seq x y z
N MET A 1 -31.23 16.10 51.08
CA MET A 1 -30.09 15.40 51.71
C MET A 1 -28.99 15.07 50.69
N LYS A 2 -29.29 14.46 49.53
CA LYS A 2 -28.30 14.11 48.48
C LYS A 2 -27.44 15.30 47.98
N HIS A 3 -28.04 16.44 47.66
CA HIS A 3 -27.27 17.64 47.23
C HIS A 3 -26.34 18.22 48.31
N ILE A 4 -26.67 18.06 49.60
CA ILE A 4 -25.83 18.55 50.72
C ILE A 4 -24.63 17.61 50.92
N LEU A 5 -24.83 16.29 50.78
CA LEU A 5 -23.75 15.29 50.78
C LEU A 5 -22.80 15.47 49.58
N PHE A 6 -23.34 15.80 48.40
CA PHE A 6 -22.56 16.13 47.21
C PHE A 6 -21.63 17.33 47.48
N SER A 7 -22.16 18.43 48.04
CA SER A 7 -21.37 19.63 48.36
C SER A 7 -20.30 19.39 49.44
N ILE A 8 -20.59 18.55 50.45
CA ILE A 8 -19.63 18.24 51.53
C ILE A 8 -18.50 17.34 51.03
N LEU A 9 -18.78 16.35 50.17
CA LEU A 9 -17.72 15.54 49.55
C LEU A 9 -16.86 16.39 48.59
N PHE A 10 -17.48 17.30 47.84
CA PHE A 10 -16.75 18.26 46.99
C PHE A 10 -15.78 19.11 47.83
N MET A 11 -16.19 19.60 49.01
CA MET A 11 -15.29 20.33 49.91
C MET A 11 -14.13 19.47 50.45
N ILE A 12 -14.35 18.19 50.74
CA ILE A 12 -13.30 17.26 51.23
C ILE A 12 -12.32 16.89 50.10
N ILE A 13 -12.83 16.73 48.88
CA ILE A 13 -12.05 16.51 47.65
C ILE A 13 -11.14 17.71 47.34
N TYR A 14 -11.55 18.93 47.69
CA TYR A 14 -10.77 20.17 47.50
C TYR A 14 -9.76 20.48 48.62
N SER A 15 -9.39 19.49 49.44
CA SER A 15 -8.24 19.66 50.34
C SER A 15 -6.97 19.90 49.51
N TRP A 16 -6.32 21.04 49.78
CA TRP A 16 -5.27 21.65 48.96
C TRP A 16 -4.08 20.71 48.80
N SER A 17 -4.03 20.01 47.67
CA SER A 17 -2.78 19.48 47.13
C SER A 17 -2.19 20.58 46.24
N PHE A 18 -0.93 20.92 46.46
CA PHE A 18 -0.24 21.86 45.59
C PHE A 18 0.27 21.08 44.37
N GLY A 19 -0.18 21.50 43.18
CA GLY A 19 0.35 20.99 41.93
C GLY A 19 1.81 21.41 41.77
N GLN A 20 2.66 20.50 41.28
CA GLN A 20 4.02 20.86 40.87
C GLN A 20 3.98 21.31 39.40
N SER A 21 4.30 22.58 39.15
CA SER A 21 4.41 23.10 37.79
C SER A 21 5.54 22.41 37.02
N SER A 22 5.28 22.09 35.76
CA SER A 22 6.21 21.46 34.84
C SER A 22 5.91 21.90 33.41
N ILE A 23 6.79 21.56 32.48
CA ILE A 23 6.58 21.74 31.05
C ILE A 23 6.39 20.36 30.40
N ARG A 24 5.44 20.27 29.48
CA ARG A 24 5.36 19.21 28.47
C ARG A 24 5.47 19.83 27.09
N TYR A 25 5.57 19.01 26.06
CA TYR A 25 5.63 19.47 24.69
C TYR A 25 4.47 18.91 23.90
N THR A 26 3.97 19.69 22.94
CA THR A 26 3.11 19.15 21.89
C THR A 26 3.92 18.17 21.03
N PRO A 27 3.27 17.28 20.26
CA PRO A 27 3.94 16.41 19.31
C PRO A 27 4.83 17.15 18.30
N THR A 28 4.55 18.42 18.02
CA THR A 28 5.33 19.30 17.13
C THR A 28 6.41 20.12 17.83
N GLY A 29 6.53 20.02 19.16
CA GLY A 29 7.63 20.61 19.94
C GLY A 29 7.32 21.90 20.68
N ASP A 30 6.05 22.36 20.73
CA ASP A 30 5.69 23.58 21.46
C ASP A 30 5.57 23.32 22.95
N SER A 31 6.11 24.20 23.79
CA SER A 31 6.04 24.07 25.24
C SER A 31 4.62 24.32 25.77
N VAL A 32 4.16 23.46 26.67
CA VAL A 32 2.83 23.46 27.28
C VAL A 32 3.03 23.51 28.80
N ASN A 33 2.49 24.53 29.46
CA ASN A 33 2.54 24.60 30.92
C ASN A 33 1.53 23.61 31.52
N VAL A 34 2.02 22.79 32.44
CA VAL A 34 1.23 21.77 33.12
C VAL A 34 1.47 21.76 34.61
N GLU A 35 0.55 21.15 35.35
CA GLU A 35 0.75 20.78 36.74
C GLU A 35 0.61 19.27 36.95
N HIS A 36 1.50 18.73 37.78
CA HIS A 36 1.38 17.38 38.32
C HIS A 36 0.72 17.43 39.69
N PHE A 37 -0.36 16.67 39.84
CA PHE A 37 -0.98 16.45 41.13
C PHE A 37 -0.75 15.00 41.54
N PRO A 38 -0.24 14.75 42.76
CA PRO A 38 -0.26 13.41 43.31
C PRO A 38 -1.72 12.97 43.49
N GLU A 39 -1.95 11.67 43.33
CA GLU A 39 -3.26 11.13 43.64
C GLU A 39 -3.55 11.29 45.13
N THR A 40 -4.61 12.01 45.46
CA THR A 40 -5.06 12.17 46.84
C THR A 40 -6.29 11.33 47.17
N PHE A 41 -6.99 10.77 46.18
CA PHE A 41 -8.16 9.93 46.44
C PHE A 41 -7.75 8.49 46.71
N SER A 42 -8.00 8.05 47.94
CA SER A 42 -7.94 6.65 48.31
C SER A 42 -8.99 5.84 47.55
N LEU A 43 -8.78 4.52 47.41
CA LEU A 43 -9.71 3.64 46.71
C LEU A 43 -11.16 3.74 47.23
N PRO A 44 -11.42 3.77 48.55
CA PRO A 44 -12.79 3.96 49.06
C PRO A 44 -13.39 5.33 48.68
N ILE A 45 -12.59 6.39 48.65
CA ILE A 45 -13.05 7.74 48.25
C ILE A 45 -13.45 7.72 46.78
N ARG A 46 -12.66 7.09 45.91
CA ARG A 46 -12.97 6.99 44.49
C ARG A 46 -14.27 6.24 44.24
N LEU A 47 -14.45 5.08 44.88
CA LEU A 47 -15.68 4.29 44.76
C LEU A 47 -16.91 5.08 45.22
N ALA A 48 -16.81 5.79 46.35
CA ALA A 48 -17.89 6.62 46.85
C ALA A 48 -18.18 7.81 45.92
N ALA A 49 -17.14 8.46 45.39
CA ALA A 49 -17.27 9.57 44.45
C ALA A 49 -17.90 9.12 43.13
N ASP A 50 -17.43 8.01 42.54
CA ASP A 50 -18.00 7.42 41.33
C ASP A 50 -19.50 7.12 41.50
N THR A 51 -19.88 6.50 42.63
CA THR A 51 -21.29 6.23 42.98
C THR A 51 -22.11 7.52 43.06
N LEU A 52 -21.56 8.57 43.68
CA LEU A 52 -22.24 9.86 43.79
C LEU A 52 -22.41 10.56 42.45
N TRP A 53 -21.43 10.47 41.54
CA TRP A 53 -21.54 10.98 40.17
C TRP A 53 -22.66 10.27 39.41
N VAL A 54 -22.74 8.95 39.52
CA VAL A 54 -23.84 8.17 38.94
C VAL A 54 -25.18 8.63 39.50
N ASP A 55 -25.34 8.64 40.83
CA ASP A 55 -26.62 8.94 41.49
C ASP A 55 -27.09 10.39 41.37
N SER A 56 -26.16 11.34 41.24
CA SER A 56 -26.46 12.77 41.36
C SER A 56 -26.43 13.51 40.02
N ILE A 57 -25.72 12.97 39.03
CA ILE A 57 -25.49 13.65 37.74
C ILE A 57 -25.90 12.78 36.56
N ILE A 58 -25.63 11.47 36.58
CA ILE A 58 -25.96 10.60 35.43
C ILE A 58 -27.41 10.12 35.48
N ILE A 59 -27.83 9.51 36.58
CA ILE A 59 -29.18 8.93 36.74
C ILE A 59 -30.32 9.97 36.77
N PRO A 60 -30.18 11.12 37.44
CA PRO A 60 -31.32 12.05 37.60
C PRO A 60 -31.84 12.65 36.29
N TYR A 61 -31.08 12.54 35.20
CA TYR A 61 -31.46 13.04 33.89
C TYR A 61 -31.67 11.84 32.96
N GLU A 62 -32.90 11.32 32.89
CA GLU A 62 -33.24 10.08 32.13
C GLU A 62 -32.88 10.11 30.63
N TRP A 63 -32.65 11.30 30.06
CA TRP A 63 -32.22 11.51 28.68
C TRP A 63 -30.69 11.57 28.51
N TYR A 64 -29.93 11.52 29.60
CA TYR A 64 -28.49 11.68 29.62
C TYR A 64 -27.79 10.33 29.42
N SER A 65 -27.15 10.16 28.27
CA SER A 65 -26.52 8.90 27.90
C SER A 65 -25.01 8.96 28.20
N ALA A 66 -24.69 8.97 29.49
CA ALA A 66 -23.32 9.04 30.02
C ALA A 66 -22.92 7.77 30.81
N GLU A 67 -21.67 7.35 30.66
CA GLU A 67 -21.08 6.16 31.29
C GLU A 67 -19.71 6.51 31.88
N ILE A 68 -19.49 6.18 33.15
CA ILE A 68 -18.15 6.29 33.76
C ILE A 68 -17.26 5.19 33.19
N ILE A 69 -16.14 5.58 32.58
CA ILE A 69 -15.14 4.66 32.03
C ILE A 69 -13.78 4.78 32.76
N GLY A 70 -13.65 5.70 33.70
CA GLY A 70 -12.50 5.83 34.59
C GLY A 70 -12.89 6.55 35.88
N SER A 71 -12.38 6.04 37.00
CA SER A 71 -12.72 6.57 38.32
C SER A 71 -12.31 8.02 38.53
N CYS A 72 -12.95 8.66 39.50
CA CYS A 72 -12.57 9.97 39.99
C CYS A 72 -11.07 10.03 40.33
N THR A 73 -10.43 11.12 39.91
CA THR A 73 -9.02 11.39 40.15
C THR A 73 -8.72 12.88 39.95
N ASN A 74 -7.74 13.37 40.70
CA ASN A 74 -7.23 14.74 40.59
C ASN A 74 -5.97 14.85 39.70
N THR A 75 -5.41 13.74 39.21
CA THR A 75 -4.08 13.71 38.57
C THR A 75 -4.05 14.29 37.14
N TYR A 76 -5.21 14.42 36.48
CA TYR A 76 -5.35 15.04 35.18
C TYR A 76 -6.71 15.74 35.01
N ASN A 77 -6.77 16.70 34.08
CA ASN A 77 -8.00 17.42 33.71
C ASN A 77 -8.43 17.08 32.26
N CYS A 78 -9.53 17.68 31.80
CA CYS A 78 -10.08 17.49 30.45
C CYS A 78 -9.06 17.76 29.34
N HIS A 79 -8.33 18.87 29.42
CA HIS A 79 -7.28 19.19 28.44
C HIS A 79 -6.12 18.19 28.49
N GLY A 80 -5.62 17.86 29.70
CA GLY A 80 -4.54 16.88 29.85
C GLY A 80 -4.93 15.49 29.34
N TYR A 81 -6.19 15.08 29.54
CA TYR A 81 -6.74 13.87 28.96
C TYR A 81 -6.76 13.94 27.42
N ALA A 82 -7.40 14.97 26.88
CA ALA A 82 -7.67 15.09 25.45
C ALA A 82 -6.39 15.27 24.62
N TRP A 83 -5.48 16.14 25.05
CA TRP A 83 -4.37 16.58 24.21
C TRP A 83 -3.04 15.87 24.51
N HIS A 84 -2.91 15.17 25.63
CA HIS A 84 -1.66 14.53 26.03
C HIS A 84 -1.81 13.05 26.40
N LEU A 85 -2.61 12.74 27.43
CA LEU A 85 -2.74 11.38 27.96
C LEU A 85 -3.40 10.41 26.98
N SER A 86 -4.40 10.84 26.22
CA SER A 86 -5.05 10.00 25.20
C SER A 86 -4.14 9.63 24.01
N ASP A 87 -3.03 10.36 23.84
CA ASP A 87 -1.97 10.05 22.87
C ASP A 87 -0.83 9.22 23.51
N GLY A 88 -1.02 8.72 24.73
CA GLY A 88 -0.03 7.91 25.46
C GLY A 88 0.91 8.71 26.35
N GLY A 89 0.65 10.01 26.55
CA GLY A 89 1.37 10.83 27.52
C GLY A 89 1.09 10.44 28.97
N ASP A 90 1.80 11.06 29.90
CA ASP A 90 1.57 10.90 31.34
C ASP A 90 0.38 11.72 31.86
N THR A 91 -0.08 11.45 33.08
CA THR A 91 -1.18 12.20 33.69
C THR A 91 -0.72 13.61 34.08
N VAL A 92 -1.33 14.62 33.46
CA VAL A 92 -1.05 16.04 33.70
C VAL A 92 -2.33 16.85 33.70
N ARG A 93 -2.31 18.02 34.35
CA ARG A 93 -3.33 19.06 34.17
C ARG A 93 -2.75 20.16 33.28
N ILE A 94 -3.37 20.43 32.14
CA ILE A 94 -3.01 21.57 31.28
C ILE A 94 -3.78 22.80 31.79
N LEU A 95 -3.06 23.89 32.06
CA LEU A 95 -3.53 24.96 32.95
C LEU A 95 -4.44 26.00 32.29
N SER A 96 -4.41 26.10 30.97
CA SER A 96 -5.14 27.14 30.25
C SER A 96 -5.59 26.67 28.88
N ASP A 97 -6.66 27.28 28.37
CA ASP A 97 -7.09 27.11 26.98
C ASP A 97 -6.00 27.55 26.00
N TYR A 98 -5.17 28.53 26.39
CA TYR A 98 -4.01 28.96 25.59
C TYR A 98 -2.96 27.84 25.43
N ASP A 99 -2.67 27.10 26.50
CA ASP A 99 -1.76 25.97 26.45
C ASP A 99 -2.36 24.78 25.69
N ALA A 100 -3.67 24.55 25.81
CA ALA A 100 -4.38 23.56 24.99
C ALA A 100 -4.39 23.94 23.50
N ALA A 101 -4.53 25.23 23.17
CA ALA A 101 -4.60 25.73 21.80
C ALA A 101 -3.34 25.46 20.97
N LYS A 102 -2.18 25.28 21.60
CA LYS A 102 -0.91 24.93 20.93
C LYS A 102 -0.97 23.62 20.17
N TYR A 103 -1.86 22.70 20.57
CA TYR A 103 -2.03 21.43 19.85
C TYR A 103 -2.75 21.60 18.50
N TYR A 104 -3.55 22.65 18.33
CA TYR A 104 -4.47 22.78 17.20
C TYR A 104 -4.51 24.14 16.49
N THR A 105 -3.68 25.10 16.92
CA THR A 105 -3.59 26.45 16.35
C THR A 105 -2.16 26.74 15.89
N ASP A 106 -1.97 27.00 14.60
CA ASP A 106 -0.65 27.36 14.06
C ASP A 106 -0.18 28.73 14.53
N GLY A 107 1.13 28.92 14.63
CA GLY A 107 1.76 30.21 14.87
C GLY A 107 1.78 30.67 16.33
N ILE A 108 1.18 29.92 17.26
CA ILE A 108 1.33 30.21 18.70
C ILE A 108 2.81 30.05 19.05
N ASN A 109 3.46 31.17 19.39
CA ASN A 109 4.91 31.26 19.63
C ASN A 109 5.78 30.77 18.46
N GLY A 110 5.29 30.89 17.22
CA GLY A 110 5.97 30.37 16.02
C GLY A 110 5.85 28.84 15.84
N GLY A 111 5.05 28.19 16.68
CA GLY A 111 4.79 26.75 16.67
C GLY A 111 3.92 26.29 15.50
N ARG A 112 3.88 24.96 15.31
CA ARG A 112 3.04 24.30 14.30
C ARG A 112 2.00 23.44 15.02
N ALA A 113 0.73 23.55 14.64
CA ALA A 113 -0.30 22.71 15.20
C ALA A 113 -0.10 21.24 14.80
N THR A 114 -0.37 20.34 15.75
CA THR A 114 -0.41 18.89 15.50
C THR A 114 -1.73 18.49 14.82
N TYR A 115 -2.83 19.07 15.29
CA TYR A 115 -4.17 18.77 14.84
C TYR A 115 -4.74 19.94 14.02
N LYS A 116 -5.58 19.64 13.02
CA LYS A 116 -6.31 20.66 12.24
C LYS A 116 -7.81 20.49 12.45
N ARG A 117 -8.52 21.61 12.38
CA ARG A 117 -9.97 21.65 12.55
C ARG A 117 -10.67 20.91 11.40
N VAL A 118 -11.70 20.14 11.74
CA VAL A 118 -12.59 19.45 10.81
C VAL A 118 -14.06 19.72 11.13
N ASN A 119 -14.92 19.49 10.14
CA ASN A 119 -16.35 19.83 10.24
C ASN A 119 -17.21 18.71 10.85
N SER A 120 -16.62 17.56 11.20
CA SER A 120 -17.35 16.40 11.70
C SER A 120 -16.47 15.55 12.61
N PRO A 121 -17.05 14.81 13.57
CA PRO A 121 -16.30 13.90 14.41
C PRO A 121 -15.65 12.81 13.58
N VAL A 122 -14.39 12.53 13.87
CA VAL A 122 -13.61 11.46 13.25
C VAL A 122 -13.05 10.54 14.33
N LYS A 123 -12.78 9.29 13.96
CA LYS A 123 -12.15 8.33 14.88
C LYS A 123 -10.76 8.84 15.29
N TYR A 124 -10.48 8.82 16.60
CA TYR A 124 -9.30 9.45 17.24
C TYR A 124 -9.26 10.98 17.22
N GLY A 125 -10.33 11.63 16.74
CA GLY A 125 -10.44 13.08 16.75
C GLY A 125 -10.46 13.66 18.17
N LYS A 126 -10.00 14.90 18.28
CA LYS A 126 -10.04 15.70 19.50
C LYS A 126 -11.25 16.63 19.45
N VAL A 127 -11.75 16.99 20.63
CA VAL A 127 -12.92 17.87 20.79
C VAL A 127 -12.54 19.03 21.68
N ASN A 128 -12.81 20.24 21.22
CA ASN A 128 -12.79 21.45 22.03
C ASN A 128 -14.23 22.01 22.13
N TYR A 129 -14.66 22.36 23.33
CA TYR A 129 -15.98 22.94 23.56
C TYR A 129 -15.85 24.46 23.50
N TYR A 130 -16.06 25.08 22.34
CA TYR A 130 -15.84 26.52 22.19
C TYR A 130 -16.73 27.32 23.16
N GLY A 131 -16.10 28.19 23.95
CA GLY A 131 -16.77 28.99 24.98
C GLY A 131 -16.89 28.31 26.35
N ALA A 132 -16.45 27.06 26.48
CA ALA A 132 -16.27 26.36 27.75
C ALA A 132 -14.82 25.85 27.82
N SER A 133 -14.11 26.05 28.94
CA SER A 133 -12.76 25.50 29.14
C SER A 133 -12.85 23.98 29.34
N HIS A 134 -13.13 23.26 28.25
CA HIS A 134 -13.41 21.82 28.24
C HIS A 134 -12.93 21.15 26.95
N SER A 135 -12.35 19.97 27.08
CA SER A 135 -11.86 19.16 25.96
C SER A 135 -12.14 17.68 26.15
N GLY A 136 -12.19 16.96 25.04
CA GLY A 136 -12.36 15.52 25.01
C GLY A 136 -11.79 14.89 23.75
N ILE A 137 -12.10 13.62 23.56
CA ILE A 137 -11.80 12.89 22.33
C ILE A 137 -13.08 12.24 21.80
N VAL A 138 -13.18 12.10 20.49
CA VAL A 138 -14.22 11.27 19.88
C VAL A 138 -13.95 9.81 20.25
N ASP A 139 -14.97 9.10 20.71
CA ASP A 139 -14.82 7.68 21.04
C ASP A 139 -14.49 6.88 19.76
N SER A 140 -13.37 6.15 19.82
CA SER A 140 -12.86 5.37 18.69
C SER A 140 -13.74 4.17 18.30
N ILE A 141 -14.64 3.74 19.19
CA ILE A 141 -15.59 2.64 18.99
C ILE A 141 -16.94 3.18 18.50
N ASN A 142 -17.41 4.29 19.10
CA ASN A 142 -18.68 4.93 18.73
C ASN A 142 -18.47 6.44 18.50
N THR A 143 -18.26 6.83 17.24
CA THR A 143 -17.95 8.23 16.88
C THR A 143 -19.09 9.22 17.13
N SER A 144 -20.27 8.76 17.53
CA SER A 144 -21.37 9.60 18.01
C SER A 144 -21.22 9.99 19.50
N LYS A 145 -20.22 9.45 20.19
CA LYS A 145 -19.92 9.72 21.61
C LYS A 145 -18.57 10.44 21.75
N VAL A 146 -18.43 11.17 22.84
CA VAL A 146 -17.20 11.84 23.27
C VAL A 146 -16.77 11.26 24.61
N ILE A 147 -15.46 11.17 24.82
CA ILE A 147 -14.87 10.83 26.10
C ILE A 147 -14.17 12.08 26.64
N SER A 148 -14.54 12.53 27.84
CA SER A 148 -13.91 13.67 28.50
C SER A 148 -13.85 13.49 30.01
N LYS A 149 -12.90 14.19 30.63
CA LYS A 149 -12.73 14.21 32.09
C LYS A 149 -13.58 15.33 32.66
N TRP A 150 -14.43 15.03 33.64
CA TRP A 150 -15.35 15.99 34.23
C TRP A 150 -14.80 16.53 35.54
N GLY A 151 -14.28 17.77 35.51
CA GLY A 151 -13.58 18.40 36.62
C GLY A 151 -12.59 17.48 37.37
N SER A 152 -12.72 17.43 38.70
CA SER A 152 -12.03 16.45 39.57
C SER A 152 -12.77 15.11 39.68
N GLY A 153 -13.89 14.96 38.98
CA GLY A 153 -14.73 13.76 38.90
C GLY A 153 -14.21 12.68 37.94
N PRO A 154 -15.08 11.84 37.37
CA PRO A 154 -14.68 10.68 36.58
C PRO A 154 -14.29 11.03 35.13
N LEU A 155 -13.70 10.06 34.45
CA LEU A 155 -13.63 10.02 32.99
C LEU A 155 -14.92 9.41 32.44
N VAL A 156 -15.60 10.14 31.56
CA VAL A 156 -16.97 9.80 31.15
C VAL A 156 -17.05 9.72 29.64
N ARG A 157 -17.75 8.69 29.14
CA ARG A 157 -18.24 8.59 27.76
C ARG A 157 -19.67 9.15 27.72
N HIS A 158 -19.98 10.10 26.86
CA HIS A 158 -21.28 10.78 26.82
C HIS A 158 -21.63 11.29 25.42
N ASN A 159 -22.88 11.75 25.19
CA ASN A 159 -23.18 12.45 23.93
C ASN A 159 -22.45 13.80 23.87
N PRO A 160 -22.06 14.30 22.67
CA PRO A 160 -21.29 15.53 22.55
C PRO A 160 -21.90 16.75 23.25
N TYR A 161 -23.23 16.86 23.27
CA TYR A 161 -23.98 17.98 23.85
C TYR A 161 -24.36 17.78 25.33
N GLU A 162 -23.97 16.66 25.92
CA GLU A 162 -24.24 16.29 27.32
C GLU A 162 -22.95 16.48 28.13
N CYS A 163 -22.73 17.63 28.76
CA CYS A 163 -21.59 17.84 29.67
C CYS A 163 -22.06 18.32 31.06
N GLU A 164 -21.18 18.17 32.06
CA GLU A 164 -21.46 18.44 33.48
C GLU A 164 -21.88 19.89 33.79
N PHE A 165 -21.70 20.83 32.85
CA PHE A 165 -21.88 22.27 33.08
C PHE A 165 -23.26 22.82 32.64
N GLY A 166 -24.21 21.99 32.22
CA GLY A 166 -25.55 22.44 31.78
C GLY A 166 -25.63 22.73 30.28
N GLU A 167 -26.74 23.33 29.80
CA GLU A 167 -27.09 23.56 28.38
C GLU A 167 -26.11 24.50 27.63
N TYR A 168 -24.82 24.17 27.57
CA TYR A 168 -23.87 24.77 26.63
C TYR A 168 -23.90 23.96 25.33
N THR A 169 -25.06 23.97 24.68
CA THR A 169 -25.08 23.79 23.22
C THR A 169 -24.54 25.10 22.65
N THR A 170 -23.52 25.11 21.80
CA THR A 170 -23.77 24.76 20.40
C THR A 170 -22.50 24.63 19.56
N ASN A 171 -21.29 24.90 20.08
CA ASN A 171 -20.09 25.02 19.25
C ASN A 171 -19.00 24.02 19.63
N LEU A 172 -19.20 22.76 19.23
CA LEU A 172 -18.14 21.75 19.26
C LEU A 172 -17.18 21.99 18.10
N GLU A 173 -15.89 22.01 18.39
CA GLU A 173 -14.82 22.04 17.39
C GLU A 173 -14.11 20.70 17.40
N TYR A 174 -14.09 20.04 16.24
CA TYR A 174 -13.41 18.76 16.07
C TYR A 174 -12.05 18.99 15.43
N TYR A 175 -11.06 18.22 15.84
CA TYR A 175 -9.71 18.29 15.30
C TYR A 175 -9.13 16.91 15.03
N GLU A 176 -8.34 16.77 13.98
CA GLU A 176 -7.70 15.51 13.60
C GLU A 176 -6.27 15.71 13.14
N LEU A 177 -5.48 14.64 13.20
CA LEU A 177 -4.21 14.58 12.50
C LEU A 177 -4.50 14.35 11.01
N ILE A 178 -4.17 15.35 10.19
CA ILE A 178 -4.46 15.30 8.76
C ILE A 178 -3.45 14.41 8.04
N ILE A 179 -3.97 13.46 7.28
CA ILE A 179 -3.29 12.92 6.11
C ILE A 179 -3.79 13.75 4.93
N ASP A 180 -2.88 14.30 4.12
CA ASP A 180 -3.16 15.30 3.10
C ASP A 180 -4.36 14.95 2.22
N SER A 181 -5.08 15.97 1.73
CA SER A 181 -6.35 15.80 1.02
C SER A 181 -6.22 15.01 -0.28
N LEU A 182 -5.02 14.98 -0.87
CA LEU A 182 -4.70 14.21 -2.05
C LEU A 182 -3.75 13.05 -1.73
N PRO A 183 -3.84 11.93 -2.47
CA PRO A 183 -4.90 11.57 -3.41
C PRO A 183 -6.24 11.23 -2.71
N THR A 184 -7.37 11.43 -3.39
CA THR A 184 -8.71 11.03 -2.87
C THR A 184 -9.11 9.60 -3.28
N SER A 185 -8.37 9.01 -4.21
CA SER A 185 -8.61 7.66 -4.72
C SER A 185 -7.31 6.95 -5.06
N VAL A 186 -7.37 5.62 -5.09
CA VAL A 186 -6.27 4.75 -5.52
C VAL A 186 -6.85 3.67 -6.42
N ALA A 187 -6.23 3.44 -7.58
CA ALA A 187 -6.65 2.37 -8.45
C ALA A 187 -6.17 1.01 -7.92
N LYS A 188 -6.99 -0.02 -8.09
CA LYS A 188 -6.53 -1.40 -7.86
C LYS A 188 -5.30 -1.65 -8.72
N GLY A 189 -4.24 -2.23 -8.17
CA GLY A 189 -3.01 -2.42 -8.97
C GLY A 189 -1.94 -1.35 -8.78
N CYS A 190 -2.28 -0.20 -8.20
CA CYS A 190 -1.43 0.98 -8.26
C CYS A 190 -1.05 1.45 -6.86
N ALA A 191 0.25 1.65 -6.64
CA ALA A 191 0.77 2.35 -5.49
C ALA A 191 0.65 3.87 -5.70
N THR A 192 0.36 4.61 -4.62
CA THR A 192 0.34 6.07 -4.60
C THR A 192 0.79 6.59 -3.25
N ASP A 193 1.52 7.70 -3.26
CA ASP A 193 1.99 8.32 -2.03
C ASP A 193 0.89 9.14 -1.37
N VAL A 194 0.84 9.05 -0.04
CA VAL A 194 0.07 9.92 0.85
C VAL A 194 1.02 10.56 1.85
N THR A 195 0.77 11.81 2.20
CA THR A 195 1.62 12.57 3.11
C THR A 195 0.85 12.99 4.36
N THR A 196 1.56 13.20 5.46
CA THR A 196 1.02 13.73 6.71
C THR A 196 1.99 14.75 7.31
N LEU A 197 1.71 15.18 8.54
CA LEU A 197 2.54 16.11 9.29
C LEU A 197 3.99 15.61 9.41
N ASP A 198 4.92 16.40 8.86
CA ASP A 198 6.35 16.21 9.02
C ASP A 198 6.83 16.77 10.38
N ILE A 199 7.30 15.85 11.24
CA ILE A 199 7.85 16.08 12.57
C ILE A 199 9.27 15.54 12.57
N ASN A 200 10.23 16.43 12.77
CA ASN A 200 11.65 16.08 12.72
C ASN A 200 11.99 14.97 13.73
N ASN A 201 12.68 13.93 13.26
CA ASN A 201 13.06 12.72 14.02
C ASN A 201 11.90 11.90 14.60
N ALA A 202 10.66 12.10 14.13
CA ALA A 202 9.55 11.23 14.51
C ALA A 202 9.62 9.86 13.83
N THR A 203 9.02 8.87 14.48
CA THR A 203 8.80 7.55 13.89
C THR A 203 7.40 7.47 13.33
N TYR A 204 7.26 6.98 12.10
CA TYR A 204 5.99 6.84 11.40
C TYR A 204 5.69 5.36 11.19
N ASN A 205 4.42 5.01 11.36
CA ASN A 205 3.91 3.67 11.05
C ASN A 205 2.61 3.78 10.25
N TRP A 206 2.71 3.52 8.95
CA TRP A 206 1.56 3.46 8.05
C TRP A 206 1.00 2.04 7.99
N ALA A 207 -0.31 1.91 8.10
CA ALA A 207 -0.99 0.62 8.07
C ALA A 207 -2.38 0.74 7.46
N ASP A 208 -2.84 -0.31 6.77
CA ASP A 208 -4.24 -0.45 6.40
C ASP A 208 -5.12 -0.77 7.62
N ILE A 209 -6.38 -0.37 7.52
CA ILE A 209 -7.42 -0.70 8.52
C ILE A 209 -8.34 -1.79 7.97
N ASN A 210 -8.43 -1.95 6.66
CA ASN A 210 -9.33 -2.87 5.99
C ASN A 210 -8.71 -3.46 4.73
N SER A 211 -9.33 -4.51 4.19
CA SER A 211 -8.83 -5.28 3.05
C SER A 211 -9.03 -4.62 1.67
N TYR A 212 -9.42 -3.35 1.60
CA TYR A 212 -9.61 -2.66 0.32
C TYR A 212 -8.34 -1.98 -0.18
N VAL A 213 -7.46 -1.62 0.74
CA VAL A 213 -6.16 -1.03 0.48
C VAL A 213 -5.11 -1.76 1.30
N CYS A 214 -3.87 -1.59 0.89
CA CYS A 214 -2.71 -1.82 1.72
C CYS A 214 -2.01 -0.47 1.92
N ALA A 215 -1.44 -0.23 3.09
CA ALA A 215 -0.56 0.92 3.33
C ALA A 215 0.72 0.52 4.04
N SER A 216 1.83 1.18 3.70
CA SER A 216 3.14 0.98 4.34
C SER A 216 4.00 2.24 4.28
N GLY A 217 5.01 2.33 5.14
CA GLY A 217 5.93 3.48 5.18
C GLY A 217 6.43 3.79 6.58
N ASN A 218 7.59 4.44 6.65
CA ASN A 218 8.28 4.80 7.89
C ASN A 218 8.69 6.28 7.97
N THR A 219 8.15 7.11 7.07
CA THR A 219 8.36 8.58 7.06
C THR A 219 7.01 9.31 7.05
N TYR A 220 7.03 10.64 7.00
CA TYR A 220 5.84 11.46 6.79
C TYR A 220 5.15 11.20 5.44
N THR A 221 5.82 10.50 4.52
CA THR A 221 5.23 9.95 3.30
C THR A 221 5.03 8.43 3.47
N GLY A 222 3.81 7.96 3.21
CA GLY A 222 3.46 6.55 3.14
C GLY A 222 2.98 6.16 1.75
N GLU A 223 3.12 4.90 1.39
CA GLU A 223 2.63 4.32 0.14
C GLU A 223 1.31 3.59 0.39
N VAL A 224 0.31 3.81 -0.46
CA VAL A 224 -1.00 3.13 -0.42
C VAL A 224 -1.26 2.43 -1.75
N THR A 225 -1.63 1.15 -1.70
CA THR A 225 -2.01 0.36 -2.88
C THR A 225 -3.48 -0.05 -2.81
N GLY A 226 -4.23 0.08 -3.91
CA GLY A 226 -5.59 -0.46 -4.02
C GLY A 226 -5.61 -1.98 -4.21
N LEU A 227 -6.39 -2.71 -3.40
CA LEU A 227 -6.48 -4.18 -3.45
C LEU A 227 -7.78 -4.68 -4.09
N ASN A 228 -8.92 -4.13 -3.67
CA ASN A 228 -10.24 -4.69 -3.99
C ASN A 228 -11.22 -3.63 -4.47
N THR A 229 -11.94 -3.94 -5.55
CA THR A 229 -13.01 -3.10 -6.10
C THR A 229 -14.34 -3.84 -5.99
N THR A 230 -15.02 -3.71 -4.86
CA THR A 230 -16.44 -4.07 -4.80
C THR A 230 -17.24 -2.89 -5.37
N PRO A 231 -17.98 -3.06 -6.49
CA PRO A 231 -18.72 -1.96 -7.10
C PRO A 231 -19.66 -1.27 -6.11
N GLY A 232 -19.54 0.06 -6.00
CA GLY A 232 -20.52 0.92 -5.31
C GLY A 232 -20.25 1.27 -3.83
N VAL A 233 -19.27 0.65 -3.15
CA VAL A 233 -19.07 0.90 -1.69
C VAL A 233 -17.62 0.76 -1.18
N ALA A 234 -16.67 0.31 -2.01
CA ALA A 234 -15.32 -0.01 -1.55
C ALA A 234 -14.51 1.24 -1.19
N LYS A 235 -14.40 1.52 0.12
CA LYS A 235 -13.57 2.59 0.66
C LYS A 235 -12.40 2.01 1.45
N GLY A 236 -11.20 2.22 0.91
CA GLY A 236 -9.95 1.92 1.58
C GLY A 236 -9.76 2.83 2.77
N LYS A 237 -9.33 2.28 3.91
CA LYS A 237 -9.00 3.08 5.08
C LYS A 237 -7.55 2.83 5.47
N VAL A 238 -6.79 3.91 5.59
CA VAL A 238 -5.38 3.89 5.98
C VAL A 238 -5.23 4.66 7.29
N LYS A 239 -4.30 4.21 8.12
CA LYS A 239 -3.91 4.82 9.38
C LYS A 239 -2.44 5.22 9.31
N VAL A 240 -2.11 6.36 9.90
CA VAL A 240 -0.74 6.68 10.30
C VAL A 240 -0.67 6.84 11.81
N GLU A 241 0.38 6.29 12.42
CA GLU A 241 0.75 6.55 13.82
C GLU A 241 2.09 7.27 13.82
N ILE A 242 2.15 8.44 14.44
CA ILE A 242 3.37 9.25 14.53
C ILE A 242 3.79 9.31 16.00
N THR A 243 4.93 8.69 16.33
CA THR A 243 5.54 8.81 17.66
C THR A 243 6.47 10.02 17.65
N SER A 244 6.12 11.04 18.43
CA SER A 244 6.90 12.28 18.51
C SER A 244 8.09 12.15 19.47
N PRO A 245 9.29 12.61 19.08
CA PRO A 245 10.45 12.64 19.98
C PRO A 245 10.38 13.81 20.98
N TYR A 246 9.48 14.77 20.76
CA TYR A 246 9.35 15.94 21.63
C TYR A 246 8.47 15.66 22.84
N SER A 247 7.33 15.01 22.61
CA SER A 247 6.32 14.74 23.63
C SER A 247 6.35 13.31 24.17
N ASN A 248 7.04 12.39 23.48
CA ASN A 248 6.94 10.93 23.69
C ASN A 248 5.50 10.40 23.59
N THR A 249 4.63 11.09 22.86
CA THR A 249 3.26 10.66 22.58
C THR A 249 3.12 10.14 21.15
N THR A 250 2.10 9.32 20.90
CA THR A 250 1.76 8.77 19.59
C THR A 250 0.42 9.32 19.11
N VAL A 251 0.46 10.17 18.09
CA VAL A 251 -0.74 10.72 17.45
C VAL A 251 -1.19 9.85 16.28
N LYS A 252 -2.50 9.85 15.99
CA LYS A 252 -3.11 8.95 15.01
C LYS A 252 -3.95 9.71 14.01
N GLY A 253 -3.76 9.42 12.73
CA GLY A 253 -4.53 9.95 11.62
C GLY A 253 -5.17 8.82 10.82
N ILE A 254 -6.37 9.05 10.30
CA ILE A 254 -7.06 8.10 9.43
C ILE A 254 -7.47 8.82 8.15
N LYS A 255 -7.28 8.16 7.01
CA LYS A 255 -7.78 8.63 5.73
C LYS A 255 -8.59 7.56 5.04
N GLU A 256 -9.65 8.00 4.40
CA GLU A 256 -10.50 7.18 3.56
C GLU A 256 -10.21 7.51 2.08
N LEU A 257 -9.97 6.48 1.28
CA LEU A 257 -9.72 6.60 -0.16
C LEU A 257 -10.75 5.77 -0.93
N SER A 258 -11.23 6.30 -2.04
CA SER A 258 -12.04 5.51 -2.97
C SER A 258 -11.13 4.54 -3.74
N VAL A 259 -11.48 3.26 -3.79
CA VAL A 259 -10.72 2.30 -4.61
C VAL A 259 -11.36 2.19 -5.98
N THR A 260 -10.62 2.57 -7.02
CA THR A 260 -11.11 2.57 -8.40
C THR A 260 -10.71 1.32 -9.16
N ALA A 261 -11.38 1.07 -10.28
CA ALA A 261 -11.10 -0.06 -11.17
C ALA A 261 -9.62 -0.14 -11.53
N GLN A 262 -9.13 -1.37 -11.67
CA GLN A 262 -7.79 -1.62 -12.15
C GLN A 262 -7.62 -1.01 -13.55
N PRO A 263 -6.51 -0.29 -13.84
CA PRO A 263 -6.21 0.14 -15.20
C PRO A 263 -5.96 -1.07 -16.10
N THR A 264 -5.83 -0.85 -17.41
CA THR A 264 -5.43 -1.90 -18.36
C THR A 264 -4.22 -2.66 -17.81
N GLY A 265 -4.36 -3.99 -17.69
CA GLY A 265 -3.32 -4.83 -17.09
C GLY A 265 -2.00 -4.78 -17.86
N PRO A 266 -0.89 -5.18 -17.22
CA PRO A 266 0.40 -5.30 -17.86
C PRO A 266 0.34 -6.21 -19.08
N THR A 267 1.04 -5.84 -20.15
CA THR A 267 1.18 -6.67 -21.37
C THR A 267 2.59 -6.60 -21.92
N ILE A 268 3.10 -7.71 -22.44
CA ILE A 268 4.41 -7.74 -23.10
C ILE A 268 4.21 -7.17 -24.52
N LEU A 269 4.98 -6.13 -24.89
CA LEU A 269 4.90 -5.57 -26.23
C LEU A 269 5.38 -6.59 -27.27
N GLU A 270 4.58 -6.77 -28.31
CA GLU A 270 4.76 -7.75 -29.40
C GLU A 270 5.80 -7.26 -30.45
N SER A 271 7.03 -6.95 -30.03
CA SER A 271 8.08 -6.52 -30.97
C SER A 271 8.81 -7.67 -31.65
N THR A 272 8.85 -8.85 -31.02
CA THR A 272 9.51 -10.07 -31.54
C THR A 272 9.06 -11.31 -30.76
N THR A 273 9.21 -12.48 -31.36
CA THR A 273 8.99 -13.80 -30.75
C THR A 273 10.31 -14.57 -30.57
N LYS A 274 11.46 -13.93 -30.80
CA LYS A 274 12.79 -14.57 -30.81
C LYS A 274 13.68 -14.00 -29.70
N VAL A 275 14.59 -14.83 -29.18
CA VAL A 275 15.65 -14.44 -28.24
C VAL A 275 17.00 -14.90 -28.80
N CYS A 276 17.92 -13.96 -29.05
CA CYS A 276 19.24 -14.27 -29.58
C CYS A 276 20.33 -14.27 -28.49
N SER A 277 21.48 -14.89 -28.77
CA SER A 277 22.65 -14.88 -27.87
C SER A 277 23.25 -13.48 -27.70
N GLY A 278 23.07 -12.59 -28.68
CA GLY A 278 23.43 -11.17 -28.60
C GLY A 278 22.53 -10.32 -27.71
N GLY A 279 21.44 -10.89 -27.17
CA GLY A 279 20.46 -10.20 -26.34
C GLY A 279 19.22 -9.76 -27.12
N THR A 280 18.06 -9.85 -26.48
CA THR A 280 16.80 -9.35 -27.03
C THR A 280 15.96 -8.73 -25.92
N SER A 281 15.51 -7.50 -26.14
CA SER A 281 14.81 -6.72 -25.12
C SER A 281 13.29 -6.82 -25.28
N PHE A 282 12.62 -7.09 -24.16
CA PHE A 282 11.15 -7.08 -24.05
C PHE A 282 10.73 -6.03 -23.04
N THR A 283 9.64 -5.34 -23.36
CA THR A 283 9.06 -4.30 -22.49
C THR A 283 7.71 -4.76 -22.00
N LEU A 284 7.49 -4.68 -20.70
CA LEU A 284 6.18 -4.79 -20.09
C LEU A 284 5.53 -3.40 -20.08
N ASN A 285 4.43 -3.23 -20.80
CA ASN A 285 3.68 -1.98 -20.83
C ASN A 285 2.62 -1.95 -19.72
N ASN A 286 2.03 -0.78 -19.47
CA ASN A 286 0.99 -0.54 -18.47
C ASN A 286 1.39 -0.91 -17.02
N VAL A 287 2.68 -0.83 -16.72
CA VAL A 287 3.17 -0.93 -15.34
C VAL A 287 2.95 0.41 -14.66
N SER A 288 2.09 0.44 -13.65
CA SER A 288 1.84 1.66 -12.88
C SER A 288 3.07 2.06 -12.06
N ALA A 289 3.26 3.36 -11.85
CA ALA A 289 4.36 3.88 -11.05
C ALA A 289 4.34 3.29 -9.62
N GLY A 290 5.52 3.09 -9.03
CA GLY A 290 5.70 2.47 -7.71
C GLY A 290 5.70 0.94 -7.71
N ASN A 291 5.25 0.29 -8.79
CA ASN A 291 5.26 -1.16 -8.88
C ASN A 291 6.63 -1.71 -9.27
N THR A 292 6.98 -2.88 -8.72
CA THR A 292 8.18 -3.63 -9.07
C THR A 292 7.84 -4.68 -10.12
N VAL A 293 8.66 -4.77 -11.17
CA VAL A 293 8.58 -5.81 -12.20
C VAL A 293 9.62 -6.88 -11.92
N THR A 294 9.25 -8.15 -12.01
CA THR A 294 10.19 -9.27 -11.96
C THR A 294 10.01 -10.17 -13.17
N TRP A 295 11.10 -10.41 -13.89
CA TRP A 295 11.13 -11.28 -15.05
C TRP A 295 11.72 -12.65 -14.71
N THR A 296 11.14 -13.68 -15.30
CA THR A 296 11.61 -15.07 -15.23
C THR A 296 11.56 -15.70 -16.63
N SER A 297 12.32 -16.77 -16.83
CA SER A 297 12.38 -17.47 -18.13
C SER A 297 12.55 -18.98 -17.97
N SER A 298 12.33 -19.70 -19.07
CA SER A 298 12.68 -21.11 -19.20
C SER A 298 14.21 -21.33 -19.31
N SER A 299 14.63 -22.60 -19.26
CA SER A 299 16.04 -23.02 -19.19
C SER A 299 16.94 -22.63 -20.36
N ASN A 300 16.37 -22.39 -21.56
CA ASN A 300 17.13 -22.00 -22.76
C ASN A 300 17.44 -20.49 -22.83
N ILE A 301 17.12 -19.75 -21.77
CA ILE A 301 17.19 -18.29 -21.71
C ILE A 301 17.78 -17.88 -20.36
N ASN A 302 18.73 -16.95 -20.41
CA ASN A 302 19.34 -16.32 -19.25
C ASN A 302 18.86 -14.87 -19.11
N ILE A 303 18.69 -14.41 -17.86
CA ILE A 303 18.29 -13.06 -17.50
C ILE A 303 19.27 -12.51 -16.46
N PRO A 304 20.25 -11.69 -16.88
CA PRO A 304 21.21 -11.11 -15.94
C PRO A 304 20.58 -10.15 -14.93
N ASN A 305 19.58 -9.38 -15.37
CA ASN A 305 18.92 -8.34 -14.58
C ASN A 305 17.39 -8.52 -14.65
N PRO A 306 16.77 -9.32 -13.76
CA PRO A 306 15.35 -9.63 -13.84
C PRO A 306 14.42 -8.52 -13.36
N HIS A 307 14.94 -7.43 -12.78
CA HIS A 307 14.13 -6.37 -12.17
C HIS A 307 14.09 -5.05 -12.96
N ILE A 308 14.57 -5.06 -14.19
CA ILE A 308 14.53 -3.89 -15.08
C ILE A 308 13.40 -4.02 -16.11
N ASN A 309 12.88 -2.88 -16.56
CA ASN A 309 11.89 -2.81 -17.63
C ASN A 309 12.24 -1.61 -18.53
N PRO A 310 12.65 -1.80 -19.80
CA PRO A 310 12.73 -3.08 -20.54
C PRO A 310 13.75 -4.07 -19.95
N CYS A 311 13.51 -5.37 -20.12
CA CYS A 311 14.42 -6.44 -19.72
C CYS A 311 15.05 -7.12 -20.95
N THR A 312 16.36 -7.38 -20.88
CA THR A 312 17.11 -8.04 -21.95
C THR A 312 17.39 -9.50 -21.61
N PHE A 313 16.99 -10.38 -22.52
CA PHE A 313 17.09 -11.84 -22.41
C PHE A 313 18.15 -12.37 -23.38
N TYR A 314 18.87 -13.40 -22.98
CA TYR A 314 19.96 -13.98 -23.77
C TYR A 314 19.71 -15.47 -23.99
N SER A 315 19.81 -15.92 -25.24
CA SER A 315 19.72 -17.35 -25.54
C SER A 315 20.94 -18.10 -24.97
N THR A 316 20.70 -19.21 -24.29
CA THR A 316 21.74 -20.16 -23.83
C THR A 316 21.71 -21.47 -24.60
N GLY A 317 20.72 -21.66 -25.49
CA GLY A 317 20.53 -22.85 -26.29
C GLY A 317 19.42 -22.66 -27.31
N ASN A 318 19.35 -23.57 -28.28
CA ASN A 318 18.37 -23.49 -29.35
C ASN A 318 17.10 -24.27 -29.00
N GLY A 319 15.93 -23.66 -29.18
CA GLY A 319 14.67 -24.35 -28.93
C GLY A 319 13.57 -23.43 -28.40
N SER A 320 12.45 -24.05 -28.03
CA SER A 320 11.35 -23.34 -27.38
C SER A 320 11.76 -22.80 -26.02
N GLY A 321 11.19 -21.64 -25.70
CA GLY A 321 11.25 -21.08 -24.37
C GLY A 321 10.05 -20.21 -24.07
N TRP A 322 10.05 -19.66 -22.87
CA TRP A 322 9.10 -18.65 -22.45
C TRP A 322 9.82 -17.58 -21.63
N ILE A 323 9.26 -16.37 -21.69
CA ILE A 323 9.56 -15.28 -20.78
C ILE A 323 8.27 -14.95 -20.02
N LYS A 324 8.40 -14.57 -18.76
CA LYS A 324 7.27 -14.28 -17.90
C LYS A 324 7.58 -13.08 -17.01
N ALA A 325 6.65 -12.14 -16.95
CA ALA A 325 6.72 -11.01 -16.04
C ALA A 325 5.66 -11.12 -14.95
N SER A 326 6.05 -10.83 -13.72
CA SER A 326 5.16 -10.57 -12.59
C SER A 326 5.29 -9.11 -12.15
N VAL A 327 4.20 -8.56 -11.61
CA VAL A 327 4.14 -7.18 -11.10
C VAL A 327 3.67 -7.22 -9.65
N SER A 328 4.50 -6.72 -8.75
CA SER A 328 4.22 -6.61 -7.33
C SER A 328 4.25 -5.15 -6.87
N THR A 329 3.59 -4.86 -5.75
CA THR A 329 3.74 -3.58 -5.04
C THR A 329 4.53 -3.78 -3.76
N GLY A 330 4.84 -2.71 -3.02
CA GLY A 330 5.52 -2.79 -1.73
C GLY A 330 4.80 -3.69 -0.71
N CYS A 331 3.53 -4.04 -0.96
CA CYS A 331 2.75 -4.81 -0.02
C CYS A 331 1.72 -5.79 -0.62
N ALA A 332 1.75 -6.03 -1.94
CA ALA A 332 0.98 -7.10 -2.58
C ALA A 332 1.82 -7.78 -3.68
N GLN A 333 1.95 -9.11 -3.60
CA GLN A 333 2.82 -9.89 -4.49
C GLN A 333 2.11 -10.40 -5.76
N ASP A 334 0.78 -10.57 -5.72
CA ASP A 334 0.00 -11.24 -6.78
C ASP A 334 -1.16 -10.38 -7.30
N MET A 335 -0.91 -9.08 -7.50
CA MET A 335 -1.98 -8.14 -7.83
C MET A 335 -2.45 -8.25 -9.28
N PHE A 336 -1.53 -8.63 -10.17
CA PHE A 336 -1.78 -8.87 -11.59
C PHE A 336 -1.48 -10.33 -11.91
N PRO A 337 -2.26 -10.99 -12.79
CA PRO A 337 -1.87 -12.27 -13.35
C PRO A 337 -0.51 -12.16 -14.03
N ASP A 338 0.32 -13.19 -13.87
CA ASP A 338 1.58 -13.30 -14.60
C ASP A 338 1.34 -13.18 -16.11
N VAL A 339 2.17 -12.38 -16.77
CA VAL A 339 2.14 -12.22 -18.21
C VAL A 339 3.25 -13.07 -18.81
N GLN A 340 2.88 -14.13 -19.51
CA GLN A 340 3.83 -15.05 -20.15
C GLN A 340 3.77 -14.94 -21.67
N LYS A 341 4.93 -15.01 -22.31
CA LYS A 341 5.08 -15.09 -23.76
C LYS A 341 5.96 -16.25 -24.15
N SER A 342 5.46 -17.08 -25.08
CA SER A 342 6.26 -18.13 -25.72
C SER A 342 7.19 -17.53 -26.77
N VAL A 343 8.44 -17.98 -26.80
CA VAL A 343 9.49 -17.47 -27.68
C VAL A 343 10.35 -18.61 -28.25
N TRP A 344 11.00 -18.36 -29.38
CA TRP A 344 12.09 -19.19 -29.87
C TRP A 344 13.44 -18.66 -29.39
N SER A 345 14.26 -19.52 -28.79
CA SER A 345 15.62 -19.20 -28.36
C SER A 345 16.62 -19.68 -29.42
N GLY A 346 17.52 -18.80 -29.86
CA GLY A 346 18.68 -19.15 -30.66
C GLY A 346 18.44 -19.30 -32.17
N VAL A 347 19.35 -20.03 -32.83
CA VAL A 347 19.33 -20.26 -34.29
C VAL A 347 18.24 -21.26 -34.68
N PRO A 348 17.86 -21.34 -35.97
CA PRO A 348 16.92 -22.35 -36.46
C PRO A 348 17.38 -23.79 -36.17
N VAL A 349 16.44 -24.67 -35.80
CA VAL A 349 16.67 -26.11 -35.63
C VAL A 349 15.68 -26.90 -36.50
N ILE A 350 16.22 -27.56 -37.51
CA ILE A 350 15.44 -28.41 -38.41
C ILE A 350 15.43 -29.83 -37.81
N SER A 351 14.23 -30.39 -37.61
CA SER A 351 14.06 -31.75 -37.07
C SER A 351 14.40 -32.82 -38.11
N TYR A 352 13.80 -32.70 -39.30
CA TYR A 352 14.05 -33.60 -40.42
C TYR A 352 13.71 -32.95 -41.77
N ILE A 353 14.18 -33.59 -42.84
CA ILE A 353 13.77 -33.29 -44.21
C ILE A 353 12.82 -34.41 -44.65
N SER A 354 11.60 -34.07 -45.03
CA SER A 354 10.67 -35.01 -45.64
C SER A 354 10.89 -35.08 -47.15
N GLY A 355 10.71 -36.25 -47.75
CA GLY A 355 10.87 -36.47 -49.19
C GLY A 355 11.17 -37.93 -49.52
N PRO A 356 11.17 -38.32 -50.81
CA PRO A 356 11.49 -39.68 -51.22
C PRO A 356 12.99 -39.99 -51.05
N THR A 357 13.32 -41.22 -50.64
CA THR A 357 14.72 -41.70 -50.50
C THR A 357 15.25 -42.35 -51.77
N SER A 358 14.47 -42.37 -52.85
CA SER A 358 14.88 -42.86 -54.16
C SER A 358 13.99 -42.24 -55.22
N THR A 359 14.55 -41.77 -56.33
CA THR A 359 13.80 -41.15 -57.43
C THR A 359 14.35 -41.65 -58.77
N PRO A 360 13.51 -42.12 -59.71
CA PRO A 360 13.97 -42.53 -61.03
C PRO A 360 14.60 -41.36 -61.81
N ASN A 361 15.52 -41.67 -62.73
CA ASN A 361 16.06 -40.65 -63.63
C ASN A 361 14.94 -40.02 -64.48
N ASN A 362 15.11 -38.75 -64.80
CA ASN A 362 14.15 -37.88 -65.50
C ASN A 362 12.83 -37.66 -64.76
N GLN A 363 12.82 -37.83 -63.44
CA GLN A 363 11.71 -37.46 -62.56
C GLN A 363 12.14 -36.37 -61.59
N TRP A 364 11.15 -35.68 -61.03
CA TRP A 364 11.33 -34.69 -59.99
C TRP A 364 10.85 -35.22 -58.64
N ALA A 365 11.44 -34.70 -57.57
CA ALA A 365 11.08 -35.01 -56.20
C ALA A 365 11.06 -33.74 -55.35
N THR A 366 10.05 -33.63 -54.49
CA THR A 366 9.87 -32.53 -53.54
C THR A 366 10.39 -32.93 -52.17
N TYR A 367 11.09 -32.00 -51.53
CA TYR A 367 11.61 -32.11 -50.17
C TYR A 367 11.15 -30.92 -49.33
N ASN A 368 10.77 -31.15 -48.07
CA ASN A 368 10.39 -30.08 -47.15
C ASN A 368 11.20 -30.17 -45.86
N THR A 369 11.62 -29.03 -45.31
CA THR A 369 12.15 -28.98 -43.95
C THR A 369 11.02 -28.97 -42.94
N GLU A 370 11.15 -29.76 -41.88
CA GLU A 370 10.26 -29.70 -40.73
C GLU A 370 10.99 -29.03 -39.55
N PRO A 371 10.53 -27.88 -39.05
CA PRO A 371 11.14 -27.18 -37.95
C PRO A 371 10.93 -27.98 -36.66
N TYR A 372 11.75 -27.69 -35.65
CA TYR A 372 11.62 -28.37 -34.36
C TYR A 372 10.21 -28.29 -33.77
N ASN A 373 9.56 -27.13 -33.89
CA ASN A 373 8.14 -26.95 -33.67
C ASN A 373 7.66 -25.59 -34.22
N SER A 374 6.37 -25.32 -34.02
CA SER A 374 5.67 -24.12 -34.51
C SER A 374 6.19 -22.79 -33.98
N LEU A 375 7.01 -22.74 -32.92
CA LEU A 375 7.62 -21.48 -32.44
C LEU A 375 8.81 -21.05 -33.31
N MET A 376 9.45 -21.99 -34.02
CA MET A 376 10.41 -21.69 -35.08
C MET A 376 9.63 -21.47 -36.39
N THR A 377 8.91 -20.36 -36.49
CA THR A 377 8.04 -20.05 -37.64
C THR A 377 8.81 -20.10 -38.96
N TYR A 378 8.21 -20.68 -40.02
CA TYR A 378 8.85 -20.74 -41.34
C TYR A 378 9.16 -19.36 -41.95
N SER A 379 8.29 -18.38 -41.72
CA SER A 379 8.44 -17.00 -42.19
C SER A 379 9.64 -16.26 -41.59
N ASP A 380 10.22 -16.82 -40.53
CA ASP A 380 11.20 -16.16 -39.70
C ASP A 380 12.63 -16.60 -40.01
N SER A 381 12.79 -17.51 -40.98
CA SER A 381 14.09 -18.05 -41.40
C SER A 381 14.20 -18.11 -42.92
N ASP A 382 15.39 -17.83 -43.43
CA ASP A 382 15.76 -18.03 -44.83
C ASP A 382 16.40 -19.40 -45.01
N TYR A 383 16.01 -20.13 -46.06
CA TYR A 383 16.41 -21.52 -46.28
C TYR A 383 17.27 -21.68 -47.53
N HIS A 384 18.35 -22.43 -47.37
CA HIS A 384 19.34 -22.65 -48.41
C HIS A 384 19.62 -24.13 -48.58
N TRP A 385 19.49 -24.60 -49.81
CA TRP A 385 19.60 -26.01 -50.15
C TRP A 385 20.82 -26.29 -51.02
N THR A 386 21.45 -27.44 -50.81
CA THR A 386 22.57 -27.91 -51.62
C THR A 386 22.47 -29.42 -51.85
N LEU A 387 22.57 -29.84 -53.10
CA LEU A 387 22.69 -31.25 -53.50
C LEU A 387 24.15 -31.57 -53.81
N ASN A 388 24.70 -32.61 -53.19
CA ASN A 388 26.09 -33.01 -53.37
C ASN A 388 26.20 -34.51 -53.78
N PRO A 389 26.76 -34.84 -54.95
CA PRO A 389 27.17 -33.92 -56.01
C PRO A 389 25.96 -33.33 -56.75
N LEU A 390 26.09 -32.14 -57.34
CA LEU A 390 25.04 -31.60 -58.20
C LEU A 390 24.82 -32.49 -59.44
N ASN A 391 25.90 -33.05 -60.00
CA ASN A 391 25.89 -34.05 -61.08
C ASN A 391 24.91 -33.76 -62.24
N GLY A 392 24.80 -32.50 -62.66
CA GLY A 392 23.90 -32.08 -63.74
C GLY A 392 22.40 -32.04 -63.38
N ASN A 393 22.02 -32.37 -62.15
CA ASN A 393 20.66 -32.22 -61.62
C ASN A 393 20.31 -30.73 -61.45
N SER A 394 19.01 -30.40 -61.46
CA SER A 394 18.53 -29.04 -61.27
C SER A 394 17.73 -28.91 -59.97
N LEU A 395 17.98 -27.83 -59.22
CA LEU A 395 17.30 -27.50 -57.96
C LEU A 395 16.41 -26.28 -58.16
N HIS A 396 15.21 -26.32 -57.60
CA HIS A 396 14.30 -25.17 -57.53
C HIS A 396 13.86 -24.93 -56.08
N ASN A 397 14.34 -23.83 -55.49
CA ASN A 397 14.15 -23.50 -54.08
C ASN A 397 12.92 -22.60 -53.88
N TYR A 398 12.02 -23.01 -52.99
CA TYR A 398 10.81 -22.28 -52.58
C TYR A 398 10.84 -21.88 -51.09
N GLY A 399 12.03 -21.76 -50.49
CA GLY A 399 12.23 -21.52 -49.07
C GLY A 399 12.33 -22.85 -48.31
N HIS A 400 11.38 -23.14 -47.42
CA HIS A 400 11.35 -24.38 -46.64
C HIS A 400 11.03 -25.64 -47.49
N THR A 401 10.78 -25.46 -48.79
CA THR A 401 10.51 -26.52 -49.77
C THR A 401 11.51 -26.44 -50.92
N LEU A 402 11.93 -27.60 -51.43
CA LEU A 402 12.84 -27.75 -52.56
C LEU A 402 12.32 -28.81 -53.54
N ASP A 403 12.31 -28.48 -54.84
CA ASP A 403 12.15 -29.47 -55.90
C ASP A 403 13.50 -29.78 -56.55
N ILE A 404 13.78 -31.07 -56.78
CA ILE A 404 14.98 -31.55 -57.47
C ILE A 404 14.56 -32.40 -58.66
N ALA A 405 15.09 -32.09 -59.85
CA ALA A 405 15.00 -32.99 -61.01
C ALA A 405 16.29 -33.80 -61.16
N PHE A 406 16.17 -35.13 -61.11
CA PHE A 406 17.30 -36.06 -61.18
C PHE A 406 17.52 -36.58 -62.60
N TYR A 407 18.64 -36.28 -63.23
CA TYR A 407 18.97 -36.75 -64.58
C TYR A 407 19.99 -37.89 -64.58
N ASN A 408 20.83 -37.97 -63.56
CA ASN A 408 21.92 -38.94 -63.47
C ASN A 408 21.75 -39.86 -62.27
N SER A 409 22.07 -41.15 -62.45
CA SER A 409 22.07 -42.13 -61.37
C SER A 409 23.25 -41.90 -60.41
N GLY A 410 23.01 -42.03 -59.11
CA GLY A 410 24.05 -41.92 -58.09
C GLY A 410 23.45 -41.84 -56.69
N ASN A 411 24.31 -41.83 -55.67
CA ASN A 411 23.93 -41.49 -54.30
C ASN A 411 24.19 -40.00 -54.09
N TYR A 412 23.27 -39.33 -53.41
CA TYR A 412 23.32 -37.90 -53.22
C TYR A 412 23.26 -37.53 -51.74
N GLN A 413 23.74 -36.34 -51.40
CA GLN A 413 23.55 -35.77 -50.09
C GLN A 413 22.78 -34.46 -50.25
N LEU A 414 21.65 -34.36 -49.56
CA LEU A 414 20.89 -33.13 -49.48
C LEU A 414 21.23 -32.42 -48.17
N VAL A 415 21.70 -31.19 -48.31
CA VAL A 415 22.07 -30.32 -47.19
C VAL A 415 21.12 -29.15 -47.21
N VAL A 416 20.60 -28.80 -46.03
CA VAL A 416 19.82 -27.59 -45.84
C VAL A 416 20.36 -26.82 -44.64
N TYR A 417 20.46 -25.51 -44.77
CA TYR A 417 20.64 -24.63 -43.62
C TYR A 417 19.55 -23.56 -43.60
N ALA A 418 19.16 -23.18 -42.40
CA ALA A 418 18.19 -22.14 -42.15
C ALA A 418 18.86 -21.02 -41.35
N GLU A 419 18.65 -19.78 -41.74
CA GLU A 419 19.23 -18.59 -41.12
C GLU A 419 18.13 -17.68 -40.59
N ASN A 420 18.28 -17.17 -39.37
CA ASN A 420 17.44 -16.12 -38.83
C ASN A 420 18.31 -14.99 -38.24
N THR A 421 17.69 -13.98 -37.63
CA THR A 421 18.40 -12.86 -36.99
C THR A 421 19.37 -13.27 -35.87
N CYS A 422 19.26 -14.49 -35.35
CA CYS A 422 20.16 -15.04 -34.34
C CYS A 422 21.33 -15.83 -34.94
N GLY A 423 21.32 -16.11 -36.25
CA GLY A 423 22.36 -16.84 -36.99
C GLY A 423 21.84 -18.07 -37.72
N THR A 424 22.77 -18.95 -38.11
CA THR A 424 22.51 -20.09 -38.99
C THR A 424 22.47 -21.43 -38.23
N GLY A 425 21.47 -22.25 -38.52
CA GLY A 425 21.38 -23.66 -38.11
C GLY A 425 21.47 -24.60 -39.31
N HIS A 426 22.05 -25.79 -39.12
CA HIS A 426 22.36 -26.72 -40.21
C HIS A 426 21.70 -28.09 -40.02
N MET A 427 21.32 -28.73 -41.12
CA MET A 427 20.91 -30.14 -41.16
C MET A 427 21.43 -30.86 -42.41
N LEU A 428 21.83 -32.13 -42.26
CA LEU A 428 22.34 -33.00 -43.33
C LEU A 428 21.48 -34.26 -43.46
N VAL A 429 21.07 -34.61 -44.67
CA VAL A 429 20.38 -35.88 -44.98
C VAL A 429 21.07 -36.57 -46.18
N ARG A 430 21.18 -37.90 -46.13
CA ARG A 430 21.70 -38.72 -47.23
C ARG A 430 20.53 -39.29 -48.05
N LEU A 431 20.62 -39.17 -49.37
CA LEU A 431 19.61 -39.56 -50.35
C LEU A 431 20.11 -40.66 -51.30
#